data_AF-A0A940N0S9-F1
#
_entry.id   AF-A0A940N0S9-F1
#
_cell.length_a   1.000
_cell.length_b   1.000
_cell.length_c   1.000
_cell.angle_alpha   90.00
_cell.angle_beta   90.00
_cell.angle_gamma   90.00
#
_symmetry.space_group_name_H-M   'P 1'
#
loop_
_entity.id
_entity.type
_entity.pdbx_description
1 polymer ?
#
loop_
_entity_poly.entity_id
_entity_poly.type
_entity_poly.pdbx_seq_one_letter_code
_entity_poly.pdbx_strand_id
1 'polypeptide(L)'
;MTITTARGLRAALLAGTTAGCLALTGMVQGLHAQTTASPTMAAQPATGQASPAPDMAAVLQTLTALGAKPFETLSPTEARRQPTPADAVKRVMSDRGIQMPPAVAAVQTRDLHVDGAAGQLPARLYTPGNRPAGAAPLPLIVYWHGGGWVVADLDTYDATPRALAAMTGAAVLSVHYRQGPENRFPAAHDDAVAAYRWALANARQLGVNPERLAVAGESAGGNLAINVAIAARDGNMARPDHVLAVYPVAGADMNTPSYQENANALPLSRGAMEWFVKNALENQSQAQDPRINLVGRNDLRGLPPVTIVSAQIDPLRSEGETLATKLREAGVDVQQRTFPGTTHEFFGMATVVQGAQQAQAFAVERLRPALGGQAPAPAQPVATNAPASPAAVPSLNREEAGRLLGTNLVGANDQKAGEIENLVVDGTGRVRGAVVEWGGFLGIGQRSAIIPMERIQFGADGKGHLNMTREQLEALPRYERDKLAELGRQQGLGDSLQLLRN
;
A
#
# COMPACT_ATOMS: atom_id res chain seq x y z
N MET A 1 -21.09 -42.72 -45.35
CA MET A 1 -20.70 -44.13 -45.57
C MET A 1 -19.29 -44.16 -46.13
N THR A 2 -18.46 -45.14 -45.73
CA THR A 2 -17.19 -45.61 -46.36
C THR A 2 -16.12 -44.53 -46.71
N ILE A 3 -14.95 -44.41 -46.06
CA ILE A 3 -13.85 -45.40 -45.86
C ILE A 3 -13.32 -45.90 -47.22
N THR A 4 -12.03 -45.76 -47.59
CA THR A 4 -10.99 -46.78 -47.33
C THR A 4 -9.53 -46.30 -47.56
N THR A 5 -8.70 -46.62 -46.56
CA THR A 5 -7.22 -46.69 -46.37
C THR A 5 -6.17 -46.58 -47.50
N ALA A 6 -4.97 -46.13 -47.10
CA ALA A 6 -3.68 -46.22 -47.81
C ALA A 6 -2.91 -47.55 -47.61
N ARG A 7 -1.86 -47.83 -48.42
CA ARG A 7 -0.72 -48.72 -48.05
C ARG A 7 0.50 -48.72 -49.00
N GLY A 8 1.72 -48.73 -48.40
CA GLY A 8 2.95 -49.38 -48.90
C GLY A 8 3.90 -48.58 -49.82
N LEU A 9 5.19 -48.94 -50.00
CA LEU A 9 6.11 -49.82 -49.25
C LEU A 9 7.57 -49.70 -49.82
N ARG A 10 8.59 -50.24 -49.10
CA ARG A 10 10.02 -50.54 -49.49
C ARG A 10 11.03 -49.38 -49.28
N ALA A 11 12.12 -49.50 -48.52
CA ALA A 11 13.23 -50.49 -48.37
C ALA A 11 14.41 -50.22 -49.33
N ALA A 12 15.69 -50.50 -49.05
CA ALA A 12 16.53 -50.77 -47.87
C ALA A 12 17.90 -51.22 -48.44
N LEU A 13 19.04 -50.91 -47.80
CA LEU A 13 20.25 -51.73 -47.95
C LEU A 13 21.14 -51.63 -46.68
N LEU A 14 22.41 -52.03 -46.76
CA LEU A 14 23.10 -52.70 -45.66
C LEU A 14 24.64 -52.63 -45.70
N ALA A 15 25.25 -53.07 -44.60
CA ALA A 15 26.67 -53.39 -44.35
C ALA A 15 27.63 -52.21 -44.01
N GLY A 16 28.61 -52.36 -43.10
CA GLY A 16 28.92 -53.51 -42.23
C GLY A 16 30.07 -53.20 -41.24
N THR A 17 30.18 -53.97 -40.16
CA THR A 17 31.14 -53.81 -39.04
C THR A 17 32.32 -54.79 -39.11
N THR A 18 33.51 -54.41 -38.61
CA THR A 18 34.33 -55.18 -37.61
C THR A 18 35.69 -54.53 -37.31
N ALA A 19 36.09 -54.56 -36.02
CA ALA A 19 37.46 -54.66 -35.42
C ALA A 19 38.66 -53.81 -35.97
N GLY A 20 39.63 -53.35 -35.16
CA GLY A 20 39.85 -53.42 -33.71
C GLY A 20 41.31 -53.09 -33.32
N CYS A 21 41.60 -53.02 -32.01
CA CYS A 21 42.92 -53.08 -31.34
C CYS A 21 43.84 -51.84 -31.14
N LEU A 22 44.22 -51.67 -29.86
CA LEU A 22 45.52 -51.24 -29.29
C LEU A 22 45.94 -49.75 -29.19
N ALA A 23 45.54 -49.17 -28.05
CA ALA A 23 46.39 -48.59 -27.00
C ALA A 23 47.37 -47.42 -27.28
N LEU A 24 47.25 -46.36 -26.46
CA LEU A 24 48.36 -45.81 -25.64
C LEU A 24 47.84 -44.91 -24.48
N THR A 25 47.90 -45.47 -23.26
CA THR A 25 48.13 -44.86 -21.93
C THR A 25 47.79 -43.39 -21.63
N GLY A 26 46.99 -43.14 -20.58
CA GLY A 26 46.79 -41.78 -20.02
C GLY A 26 45.84 -41.60 -18.82
N MET A 27 45.80 -42.52 -17.84
CA MET A 27 45.25 -42.24 -16.48
C MET A 27 46.43 -41.88 -15.55
N VAL A 28 46.32 -41.12 -14.44
CA VAL A 28 45.36 -41.18 -13.32
C VAL A 28 45.29 -39.78 -12.65
N GLN A 29 44.12 -39.26 -12.26
CA GLN A 29 43.59 -39.03 -10.88
C GLN A 29 42.62 -37.82 -10.99
N GLY A 30 41.53 -37.64 -10.23
CA GLY A 30 40.89 -38.44 -9.19
C GLY A 30 39.69 -37.68 -8.57
N LEU A 31 38.98 -38.34 -7.65
CA LEU A 31 37.89 -37.85 -6.79
C LEU A 31 36.51 -37.51 -7.41
N HIS A 32 35.50 -38.12 -6.81
CA HIS A 32 34.10 -37.66 -6.87
C HIS A 32 33.96 -36.35 -6.09
N ALA A 33 33.13 -35.43 -6.59
CA ALA A 33 32.54 -34.36 -5.79
C ALA A 33 31.03 -34.34 -6.02
N GLN A 34 30.26 -34.41 -4.94
CA GLN A 34 28.80 -34.31 -4.96
C GLN A 34 28.42 -32.87 -5.30
N THR A 35 27.65 -32.65 -6.36
CA THR A 35 27.00 -31.37 -6.63
C THR A 35 25.79 -31.20 -5.72
N THR A 36 26.03 -30.82 -4.47
CA THR A 36 24.99 -30.29 -3.59
C THR A 36 24.48 -28.97 -4.16
N ALA A 37 23.18 -28.92 -4.48
CA ALA A 37 22.55 -27.66 -4.87
C ALA A 37 22.67 -26.65 -3.72
N SER A 38 23.34 -25.53 -3.97
CA SER A 38 23.43 -24.44 -2.98
C SER A 38 22.05 -23.80 -2.79
N PRO A 39 21.72 -23.32 -1.58
CA PRO A 39 20.45 -22.65 -1.33
C PRO A 39 20.38 -21.35 -2.15
N THR A 40 19.18 -21.07 -2.66
CA THR A 40 18.87 -19.85 -3.41
C THR A 40 19.28 -18.62 -2.60
N MET A 41 20.28 -17.87 -3.07
CA MET A 41 20.62 -16.58 -2.46
C MET A 41 19.43 -15.64 -2.60
N ALA A 42 18.98 -15.06 -1.48
CA ALA A 42 18.11 -13.90 -1.52
C ALA A 42 18.82 -12.79 -2.32
N ALA A 43 18.13 -12.21 -3.31
CA ALA A 43 18.67 -11.11 -4.09
C ALA A 43 19.03 -9.95 -3.15
N GLN A 44 20.28 -9.51 -3.19
CA GLN A 44 20.65 -8.26 -2.52
C GLN A 44 19.91 -7.10 -3.21
N PRO A 45 19.45 -6.08 -2.46
CA PRO A 45 18.85 -4.90 -3.05
C PRO A 45 19.81 -4.28 -4.08
N ALA A 46 19.27 -3.84 -5.22
CA ALA A 46 20.06 -3.03 -6.14
C ALA A 46 20.53 -1.76 -5.42
N THR A 47 21.73 -1.26 -5.77
CA THR A 47 22.30 -0.06 -5.16
C THR A 47 21.38 1.15 -5.37
N GLY A 48 20.60 1.51 -4.34
CA GLY A 48 19.62 2.61 -4.37
C GLY A 48 18.19 2.21 -4.01
N GLN A 49 17.85 0.92 -3.96
CA GLN A 49 16.51 0.48 -3.54
C GLN A 49 16.30 0.72 -2.04
N ALA A 50 15.14 1.28 -1.67
CA ALA A 50 14.79 1.52 -0.27
C ALA A 50 14.49 0.20 0.47
N SER A 51 14.89 0.13 1.74
CA SER A 51 14.59 -1.02 2.61
C SER A 51 13.13 -0.99 3.10
N PRO A 52 12.44 -2.14 3.15
CA PRO A 52 11.11 -2.21 3.77
C PRO A 52 11.19 -1.92 5.27
N ALA A 53 10.12 -1.34 5.82
CA ALA A 53 9.97 -1.13 7.27
C ALA A 53 9.98 -2.49 8.01
N PRO A 54 10.38 -2.56 9.29
CA PRO A 54 10.58 -3.84 9.99
C PRO A 54 9.34 -4.74 10.06
N ASP A 55 8.15 -4.15 10.06
CA ASP A 55 6.85 -4.82 10.03
C ASP A 55 6.53 -5.39 8.63
N MET A 56 6.70 -4.57 7.58
CA MET A 56 6.60 -4.99 6.17
C MET A 56 7.62 -6.09 5.84
N ALA A 57 8.86 -5.95 6.32
CA ALA A 57 9.94 -6.92 6.15
C ALA A 57 9.58 -8.28 6.78
N ALA A 58 8.92 -8.29 7.95
CA ALA A 58 8.44 -9.52 8.56
C ALA A 58 7.40 -10.24 7.69
N VAL A 59 6.47 -9.51 7.05
CA VAL A 59 5.51 -10.11 6.11
C VAL A 59 6.22 -10.70 4.90
N LEU A 60 7.19 -10.00 4.29
CA LEU A 60 7.95 -10.50 3.14
C LEU A 60 8.80 -11.74 3.47
N GLN A 61 9.43 -11.76 4.65
CA GLN A 61 10.14 -12.93 5.17
C GLN A 61 9.19 -14.12 5.38
N THR A 62 8.01 -13.89 5.96
CA THR A 62 7.00 -14.94 6.12
C THR A 62 6.47 -15.44 4.78
N LEU A 63 6.22 -14.55 3.81
CA LEU A 63 5.81 -14.93 2.45
C LEU A 63 6.85 -15.83 1.76
N THR A 64 8.13 -15.49 1.92
CA THR A 64 9.26 -16.30 1.43
C THR A 64 9.33 -17.65 2.14
N ALA A 65 9.15 -17.68 3.47
CA ALA A 65 9.15 -18.90 4.27
C ALA A 65 7.95 -19.82 4.01
N LEU A 66 6.83 -19.28 3.53
CA LEU A 66 5.69 -20.07 3.03
C LEU A 66 5.96 -20.72 1.66
N GLY A 67 7.03 -20.32 0.96
CA GLY A 67 7.44 -20.90 -0.32
C GLY A 67 6.86 -20.21 -1.55
N ALA A 68 6.46 -18.93 -1.45
CA ALA A 68 6.13 -18.12 -2.62
C ALA A 68 7.33 -17.99 -3.57
N LYS A 69 7.05 -17.96 -4.88
CA LYS A 69 8.05 -17.94 -5.96
C LYS A 69 7.84 -16.70 -6.86
N PRO A 70 8.89 -16.21 -7.53
CA PRO A 70 8.75 -15.15 -8.53
C PRO A 70 7.77 -15.55 -9.63
N PHE A 71 6.80 -14.68 -9.95
CA PHE A 71 5.72 -14.97 -10.88
C PHE A 71 6.21 -15.41 -12.27
N GLU A 72 7.31 -14.81 -12.74
CA GLU A 72 8.00 -15.11 -13.99
C GLU A 72 8.47 -16.58 -14.10
N THR A 73 8.52 -17.33 -12.99
CA THR A 73 8.86 -18.76 -12.97
C THR A 73 7.65 -19.71 -13.00
N LEU A 74 6.42 -19.19 -13.00
CA LEU A 74 5.18 -19.96 -12.81
C LEU A 74 4.28 -19.96 -14.05
N SER A 75 3.48 -21.01 -14.22
CA SER A 75 2.25 -20.93 -15.03
C SER A 75 1.15 -20.17 -14.27
N PRO A 76 0.15 -19.57 -14.94
CA PRO A 76 -0.97 -18.90 -14.27
C PRO A 76 -1.74 -19.81 -13.29
N THR A 77 -1.84 -21.10 -13.58
CA THR A 77 -2.49 -22.08 -12.69
C THR A 77 -1.69 -22.31 -11.39
N GLU A 78 -0.37 -22.28 -11.45
CA GLU A 78 0.50 -22.36 -10.27
C GLU A 78 0.51 -21.04 -9.49
N ALA A 79 0.59 -19.91 -10.20
CA ALA A 79 0.57 -18.57 -9.62
C ALA A 79 -0.73 -18.26 -8.85
N ARG A 80 -1.88 -18.83 -9.27
CA ARG A 80 -3.16 -18.76 -8.54
C ARG A 80 -3.23 -19.65 -7.30
N ARG A 81 -2.26 -20.55 -7.08
CA ARG A 81 -2.23 -21.52 -5.97
C ARG A 81 -1.09 -21.30 -4.98
N GLN A 82 -0.17 -20.38 -5.27
CA GLN A 82 0.96 -20.11 -4.39
C GLN A 82 0.55 -19.28 -3.16
N PRO A 83 1.33 -19.29 -2.07
CA PRO A 83 1.07 -18.45 -0.90
C PRO A 83 1.00 -16.97 -1.27
N THR A 84 0.02 -16.27 -0.70
CA THR A 84 -0.22 -14.85 -0.96
C THR A 84 0.34 -13.97 0.17
N PRO A 85 0.52 -12.66 -0.04
CA PRO A 85 0.83 -11.74 1.05
C PRO A 85 -0.23 -11.75 2.16
N ALA A 86 -1.50 -12.01 1.84
CA ALA A 86 -2.56 -12.19 2.83
C ALA A 86 -2.33 -13.42 3.73
N ASP A 87 -1.80 -14.52 3.19
CA ASP A 87 -1.45 -15.70 4.00
C ASP A 87 -0.23 -15.45 4.88
N ALA A 88 0.73 -14.66 4.39
CA ALA A 88 1.84 -14.18 5.20
C ALA A 88 1.37 -13.29 6.36
N VAL A 89 0.40 -12.38 6.14
CA VAL A 89 -0.24 -11.59 7.21
C VAL A 89 -0.96 -12.50 8.21
N LYS A 90 -1.80 -13.45 7.77
CA LYS A 90 -2.47 -14.43 8.64
C LYS A 90 -1.46 -15.18 9.52
N ARG A 91 -0.33 -15.58 8.93
CA ARG A 91 0.75 -16.29 9.64
C ARG A 91 1.48 -15.39 10.65
N VAL A 92 1.84 -14.16 10.28
CA VAL A 92 2.43 -13.17 11.22
C VAL A 92 1.48 -12.87 12.38
N MET A 93 0.17 -12.76 12.12
CA MET A 93 -0.83 -12.58 13.17
C MET A 93 -0.87 -13.77 14.13
N SER A 94 -0.92 -15.00 13.59
CA SER A 94 -0.90 -16.23 14.38
C SER A 94 0.35 -16.35 15.26
N ASP A 95 1.54 -16.19 14.66
CA ASP A 95 2.83 -16.34 15.35
C ASP A 95 3.06 -15.28 16.44
N ARG A 96 2.37 -14.13 16.35
CA ARG A 96 2.45 -13.02 17.32
C ARG A 96 1.21 -12.89 18.23
N GLY A 97 0.22 -13.77 18.11
CA GLY A 97 -1.04 -13.71 18.86
C GLY A 97 -1.95 -12.51 18.52
N ILE A 98 -1.70 -11.79 17.42
CA ILE A 98 -2.42 -10.58 17.03
C ILE A 98 -3.85 -10.94 16.62
N GLN A 99 -4.83 -10.36 17.30
CA GLN A 99 -6.24 -10.51 16.97
C GLN A 99 -6.69 -9.50 15.91
N MET A 100 -7.68 -9.89 15.10
CA MET A 100 -8.32 -8.97 14.17
C MET A 100 -9.08 -7.88 14.97
N PRO A 101 -9.00 -6.58 14.58
CA PRO A 101 -9.73 -5.52 15.25
C PRO A 101 -11.25 -5.82 15.30
N PRO A 102 -11.93 -5.68 16.46
CA PRO A 102 -13.34 -6.07 16.60
C PRO A 102 -14.29 -5.44 15.59
N ALA A 103 -14.05 -4.19 15.17
CA ALA A 103 -14.86 -3.51 14.16
C ALA A 103 -14.74 -4.16 12.76
N VAL A 104 -13.57 -4.70 12.41
CA VAL A 104 -13.32 -5.41 11.15
C VAL A 104 -13.88 -6.83 11.24
N ALA A 105 -13.70 -7.50 12.38
CA ALA A 105 -14.27 -8.82 12.64
C ALA A 105 -15.81 -8.83 12.66
N ALA A 106 -16.45 -7.71 13.02
CA ALA A 106 -17.90 -7.55 13.01
C ALA A 106 -18.51 -7.33 11.60
N VAL A 107 -17.70 -7.15 10.55
CA VAL A 107 -18.20 -6.96 9.18
C VAL A 107 -18.86 -8.24 8.68
N GLN A 108 -20.14 -8.14 8.36
CA GLN A 108 -20.92 -9.24 7.79
C GLN A 108 -20.65 -9.34 6.29
N THR A 109 -20.50 -10.57 5.79
CA THR A 109 -20.29 -10.87 4.37
C THR A 109 -21.37 -11.75 3.80
N ARG A 110 -21.79 -11.46 2.57
CA ARG A 110 -22.73 -12.28 1.80
C ARG A 110 -22.21 -12.45 0.38
N ASP A 111 -22.00 -13.69 -0.02
CA ASP A 111 -21.63 -14.04 -1.38
C ASP A 111 -22.86 -13.99 -2.30
N LEU A 112 -22.66 -13.55 -3.53
CA LEU A 112 -23.69 -13.38 -4.54
C LEU A 112 -23.07 -13.46 -5.94
N HIS A 113 -23.92 -13.36 -6.96
CA HIS A 113 -23.49 -13.16 -8.33
C HIS A 113 -23.99 -11.82 -8.87
N VAL A 114 -23.26 -11.24 -9.80
CA VAL A 114 -23.57 -9.98 -10.49
C VAL A 114 -23.43 -10.15 -12.00
N ASP A 115 -24.13 -9.35 -12.80
CA ASP A 115 -23.99 -9.39 -14.25
C ASP A 115 -22.63 -8.83 -14.68
N GLY A 116 -21.78 -9.68 -15.27
CA GLY A 116 -20.60 -9.30 -16.03
C GLY A 116 -20.91 -9.12 -17.52
N ALA A 117 -19.90 -8.80 -18.31
CA ALA A 117 -20.08 -8.52 -19.75
C ALA A 117 -20.36 -9.78 -20.59
N ALA A 118 -20.02 -10.97 -20.09
CA ALA A 118 -20.22 -12.24 -20.79
C ALA A 118 -20.79 -13.37 -19.89
N GLY A 119 -21.43 -13.04 -18.77
CA GLY A 119 -22.01 -14.02 -17.84
C GLY A 119 -22.09 -13.50 -16.41
N GLN A 120 -22.54 -14.37 -15.49
CA GLN A 120 -22.54 -14.09 -14.05
C GLN A 120 -21.10 -14.10 -13.50
N LEU A 121 -20.78 -13.13 -12.66
CA LEU A 121 -19.51 -13.02 -11.94
C LEU A 121 -19.71 -13.25 -10.44
N PRO A 122 -18.83 -13.99 -9.75
CA PRO A 122 -18.84 -14.04 -8.29
C PRO A 122 -18.57 -12.66 -7.68
N ALA A 123 -19.29 -12.33 -6.62
CA ALA A 123 -19.06 -11.13 -5.84
C ALA A 123 -19.33 -11.39 -4.35
N ARG A 124 -18.74 -10.56 -3.49
CA ARG A 124 -18.97 -10.57 -2.04
C ARG A 124 -19.39 -9.18 -1.60
N LEU A 125 -20.58 -9.09 -1.00
CA LEU A 125 -21.06 -7.87 -0.35
C LEU A 125 -20.61 -7.87 1.11
N TYR A 126 -19.85 -6.87 1.48
CA TYR A 126 -19.42 -6.56 2.84
C TYR A 126 -20.33 -5.47 3.40
N THR A 127 -20.87 -5.68 4.59
CA THR A 127 -21.71 -4.70 5.29
C THR A 127 -21.20 -4.45 6.70
N PRO A 128 -21.16 -3.20 7.19
CA PRO A 128 -20.71 -2.88 8.53
C PRO A 128 -21.53 -3.65 9.58
N GLY A 129 -20.84 -4.14 10.62
CA GLY A 129 -21.50 -4.83 11.72
C GLY A 129 -22.49 -3.96 12.49
N ASN A 130 -23.37 -4.60 13.27
CA ASN A 130 -24.28 -3.95 14.23
C ASN A 130 -25.26 -2.92 13.62
N ARG A 131 -25.62 -3.06 12.34
CA ARG A 131 -26.64 -2.22 11.69
C ARG A 131 -28.01 -2.41 12.36
N PRO A 132 -28.69 -1.35 12.85
CA PRO A 132 -30.03 -1.47 13.43
C PRO A 132 -31.07 -1.98 12.43
N ALA A 133 -32.09 -2.68 12.94
CA ALA A 133 -33.26 -3.05 12.14
C ALA A 133 -33.95 -1.79 11.59
N GLY A 134 -34.25 -1.77 10.29
CA GLY A 134 -34.85 -0.61 9.62
C GLY A 134 -33.89 0.54 9.32
N ALA A 135 -32.57 0.41 9.55
CA ALA A 135 -31.60 1.46 9.24
C ALA A 135 -31.56 1.82 7.74
N ALA A 136 -31.43 3.12 7.44
CA ALA A 136 -31.41 3.68 6.09
C ALA A 136 -30.37 3.01 5.15
N PRO A 137 -30.57 3.03 3.82
CA PRO A 137 -29.65 2.43 2.87
C PRO A 137 -28.22 2.96 3.00
N LEU A 138 -27.24 2.06 2.97
CA LEU A 138 -25.82 2.39 3.14
C LEU A 138 -25.25 3.07 1.89
N PRO A 139 -24.22 3.91 2.00
CA PRO A 139 -23.35 4.24 0.85
C PRO A 139 -22.78 2.95 0.24
N LEU A 140 -22.42 2.98 -1.04
CA LEU A 140 -21.79 1.84 -1.72
C LEU A 140 -20.40 2.20 -2.24
N ILE A 141 -19.43 1.35 -1.91
CA ILE A 141 -18.14 1.27 -2.61
C ILE A 141 -18.19 0.03 -3.52
N VAL A 142 -18.03 0.19 -4.83
CA VAL A 142 -17.77 -0.97 -5.72
C VAL A 142 -16.26 -1.15 -5.80
N TYR A 143 -15.79 -2.37 -5.54
CA TYR A 143 -14.37 -2.68 -5.37
C TYR A 143 -13.91 -3.77 -6.34
N TRP A 144 -12.74 -3.57 -6.95
CA TRP A 144 -12.04 -4.58 -7.75
C TRP A 144 -10.67 -4.89 -7.14
N HIS A 145 -10.38 -6.17 -7.01
CA HIS A 145 -9.11 -6.66 -6.48
C HIS A 145 -7.94 -6.47 -7.47
N GLY A 146 -6.71 -6.60 -6.98
CA GLY A 146 -5.50 -6.58 -7.81
C GLY A 146 -5.15 -7.93 -8.42
N GLY A 147 -3.85 -8.23 -8.53
CA GLY A 147 -3.36 -9.47 -9.17
C GLY A 147 -3.19 -9.40 -10.69
N GLY A 148 -2.89 -8.22 -11.25
CA GLY A 148 -2.44 -8.05 -12.64
C GLY A 148 -3.40 -8.56 -13.73
N TRP A 149 -4.71 -8.62 -13.43
CA TRP A 149 -5.76 -9.27 -14.22
C TRP A 149 -5.60 -10.77 -14.48
N VAL A 150 -4.73 -11.47 -13.74
CA VAL A 150 -4.36 -12.88 -13.99
C VAL A 150 -4.53 -13.77 -12.75
N VAL A 151 -4.28 -13.23 -11.55
CA VAL A 151 -4.31 -13.96 -10.26
C VAL A 151 -5.16 -13.25 -9.22
N ALA A 152 -5.26 -13.87 -8.04
CA ALA A 152 -6.07 -13.45 -6.89
C ALA A 152 -7.59 -13.51 -7.11
N ASP A 153 -8.32 -13.39 -6.01
CA ASP A 153 -9.77 -13.56 -5.92
C ASP A 153 -10.36 -12.77 -4.73
N LEU A 154 -11.63 -13.01 -4.41
CA LEU A 154 -12.34 -12.40 -3.29
C LEU A 154 -11.73 -12.74 -1.93
N ASP A 155 -11.16 -13.94 -1.76
CA ASP A 155 -10.59 -14.40 -0.49
C ASP A 155 -9.16 -13.87 -0.27
N THR A 156 -8.41 -13.66 -1.36
CA THR A 156 -7.07 -13.07 -1.36
C THR A 156 -7.09 -11.61 -0.88
N TYR A 157 -8.03 -10.81 -1.37
CA TYR A 157 -8.15 -9.38 -1.04
C TYR A 157 -9.17 -9.07 0.07
N ASP A 158 -9.74 -10.09 0.71
CA ASP A 158 -10.86 -10.00 1.66
C ASP A 158 -10.67 -8.96 2.79
N ALA A 159 -9.42 -8.73 3.20
CA ALA A 159 -9.05 -7.77 4.23
C ALA A 159 -9.41 -6.30 3.88
N THR A 160 -9.22 -5.87 2.62
CA THR A 160 -9.44 -4.47 2.24
C THR A 160 -10.93 -4.10 2.24
N PRO A 161 -11.85 -4.84 1.57
CA PRO A 161 -13.28 -4.56 1.65
C PRO A 161 -13.84 -4.60 3.08
N ARG A 162 -13.34 -5.50 3.96
CA ARG A 162 -13.71 -5.47 5.40
C ARG A 162 -13.24 -4.18 6.08
N ALA A 163 -11.99 -3.79 5.90
CA ALA A 163 -11.46 -2.57 6.50
C ALA A 163 -12.22 -1.32 6.01
N LEU A 164 -12.46 -1.21 4.70
CA LEU A 164 -13.23 -0.11 4.13
C LEU A 164 -14.67 -0.09 4.65
N ALA A 165 -15.37 -1.23 4.70
CA ALA A 165 -16.73 -1.31 5.28
C ALA A 165 -16.74 -0.86 6.75
N ALA A 166 -15.84 -1.40 7.57
CA ALA A 166 -15.75 -1.08 9.01
C ALA A 166 -15.42 0.40 9.28
N MET A 167 -14.53 1.00 8.49
CA MET A 167 -14.00 2.35 8.75
C MET A 167 -14.82 3.48 8.09
N THR A 168 -15.52 3.21 6.99
CA THR A 168 -16.39 4.18 6.30
C THR A 168 -17.85 4.10 6.73
N GLY A 169 -18.32 2.93 7.19
CA GLY A 169 -19.75 2.67 7.38
C GLY A 169 -20.52 2.45 6.07
N ALA A 170 -19.83 2.31 4.93
CA ALA A 170 -20.43 1.93 3.66
C ALA A 170 -20.54 0.42 3.50
N ALA A 171 -21.43 -0.02 2.61
CA ALA A 171 -21.33 -1.36 2.04
C ALA A 171 -20.20 -1.38 0.99
N VAL A 172 -19.49 -2.49 0.88
CA VAL A 172 -18.48 -2.71 -0.18
C VAL A 172 -18.90 -3.92 -1.00
N LEU A 173 -19.03 -3.76 -2.31
CA LEU A 173 -19.28 -4.85 -3.25
C LEU A 173 -17.97 -5.20 -3.97
N SER A 174 -17.30 -6.26 -3.51
CA SER A 174 -16.08 -6.78 -4.15
C SER A 174 -16.48 -7.71 -5.30
N VAL A 175 -15.93 -7.48 -6.49
CA VAL A 175 -16.29 -8.20 -7.73
C VAL A 175 -15.11 -8.99 -8.28
N HIS A 176 -15.31 -10.29 -8.54
CA HIS A 176 -14.34 -11.15 -9.19
C HIS A 176 -14.57 -11.17 -10.70
N TYR A 177 -13.85 -10.31 -11.40
CA TYR A 177 -13.88 -10.17 -12.85
C TYR A 177 -13.16 -11.34 -13.55
N ARG A 178 -13.46 -11.60 -14.83
CA ARG A 178 -12.76 -12.65 -15.60
C ARG A 178 -11.29 -12.29 -15.84
N GLN A 179 -10.43 -13.29 -15.73
CA GLN A 179 -8.97 -13.14 -15.74
C GLN A 179 -8.31 -13.75 -16.98
N GLY A 180 -7.16 -13.19 -17.38
CA GLY A 180 -6.26 -13.78 -18.35
C GLY A 180 -5.43 -14.93 -17.75
N PRO A 181 -4.89 -15.86 -18.56
CA PRO A 181 -4.92 -15.86 -20.02
C PRO A 181 -6.21 -16.40 -20.65
N GLU A 182 -7.15 -16.94 -19.87
CA GLU A 182 -8.42 -17.50 -20.37
C GLU A 182 -9.35 -16.41 -20.90
N ASN A 183 -9.36 -15.24 -20.28
CA ASN A 183 -10.12 -14.06 -20.67
C ASN A 183 -9.18 -12.84 -20.65
N ARG A 184 -8.41 -12.68 -21.73
CA ARG A 184 -7.50 -11.53 -21.92
C ARG A 184 -8.26 -10.22 -22.07
N PHE A 185 -7.52 -9.11 -22.01
CA PHE A 185 -8.03 -7.76 -22.29
C PHE A 185 -8.86 -7.73 -23.59
N PRO A 186 -10.08 -7.15 -23.57
CA PRO A 186 -10.64 -6.25 -22.55
C PRO A 186 -11.55 -6.88 -21.48
N ALA A 187 -11.59 -8.21 -21.32
CA ALA A 187 -12.62 -8.88 -20.53
C ALA A 187 -12.84 -8.34 -19.09
N ALA A 188 -11.76 -8.09 -18.35
CA ALA A 188 -11.82 -7.54 -16.99
C ALA A 188 -12.38 -6.10 -16.94
N HIS A 189 -12.04 -5.27 -17.95
CA HIS A 189 -12.53 -3.90 -18.07
C HIS A 189 -14.01 -3.84 -18.40
N ASP A 190 -14.46 -4.70 -19.32
CA ASP A 190 -15.87 -4.80 -19.69
C ASP A 190 -16.70 -5.34 -18.51
N ASP A 191 -16.19 -6.35 -17.80
CA ASP A 191 -16.79 -6.91 -16.58
C ASP A 191 -16.92 -5.89 -15.44
N ALA A 192 -15.90 -5.04 -15.23
CA ALA A 192 -15.95 -4.00 -14.21
C ALA A 192 -17.07 -2.97 -14.48
N VAL A 193 -17.22 -2.55 -15.74
CA VAL A 193 -18.29 -1.64 -16.15
C VAL A 193 -19.68 -2.30 -16.07
N ALA A 194 -19.79 -3.58 -16.45
CA ALA A 194 -21.02 -4.35 -16.32
C ALA A 194 -21.45 -4.50 -14.85
N ALA A 195 -20.53 -4.89 -13.97
CA ALA A 195 -20.81 -5.08 -12.54
C ALA A 195 -21.18 -3.76 -11.84
N TYR A 196 -20.56 -2.64 -12.23
CA TYR A 196 -20.97 -1.31 -11.73
C TYR A 196 -22.41 -0.98 -12.15
N ARG A 197 -22.76 -1.17 -13.43
CA ARG A 197 -24.13 -1.01 -13.95
C ARG A 197 -25.13 -1.89 -13.22
N TRP A 198 -24.76 -3.15 -12.95
CA TRP A 198 -25.57 -4.09 -12.19
C TRP A 198 -25.82 -3.60 -10.76
N ALA A 199 -24.78 -3.07 -10.09
CA ALA A 199 -24.91 -2.56 -8.73
C ALA A 199 -25.85 -1.36 -8.64
N LEU A 200 -25.83 -0.45 -9.64
CA LEU A 200 -26.80 0.65 -9.76
C LEU A 200 -28.23 0.12 -9.89
N ALA A 201 -28.46 -0.83 -10.81
CA ALA A 201 -29.79 -1.41 -11.06
C ALA A 201 -30.35 -2.18 -9.84
N ASN A 202 -29.47 -2.78 -9.04
CA ASN A 202 -29.85 -3.65 -7.91
C ASN A 202 -29.66 -2.98 -6.53
N ALA A 203 -29.45 -1.67 -6.46
CA ALA A 203 -29.17 -0.94 -5.21
C ALA A 203 -30.19 -1.23 -4.08
N ARG A 204 -31.48 -1.34 -4.42
CA ARG A 204 -32.54 -1.70 -3.47
C ARG A 204 -32.36 -3.11 -2.88
N GLN A 205 -31.97 -4.10 -3.69
CA GLN A 205 -31.70 -5.47 -3.24
C GLN A 205 -30.41 -5.56 -2.41
N LEU A 206 -29.42 -4.73 -2.73
CA LEU A 206 -28.19 -4.60 -1.95
C LEU A 206 -28.40 -3.84 -0.62
N GLY A 207 -29.50 -3.10 -0.48
CA GLY A 207 -29.78 -2.28 0.71
C GLY A 207 -28.91 -1.03 0.81
N VAL A 208 -28.53 -0.48 -0.36
CA VAL A 208 -27.60 0.65 -0.53
C VAL A 208 -28.26 1.83 -1.25
N ASN A 209 -27.67 3.02 -1.11
CA ASN A 209 -28.09 4.25 -1.76
C ASN A 209 -27.29 4.46 -3.07
N PRO A 210 -27.95 4.49 -4.26
CA PRO A 210 -27.28 4.75 -5.53
C PRO A 210 -26.86 6.22 -5.75
N GLU A 211 -27.13 7.12 -4.80
CA GLU A 211 -26.71 8.53 -4.81
C GLU A 211 -25.50 8.81 -3.90
N ARG A 212 -24.89 7.78 -3.30
CA ARG A 212 -23.71 7.88 -2.43
C ARG A 212 -22.73 6.77 -2.78
N LEU A 213 -21.98 6.99 -3.84
CA LEU A 213 -21.20 5.98 -4.55
C LEU A 213 -19.71 6.30 -4.53
N ALA A 214 -18.88 5.29 -4.33
CA ALA A 214 -17.47 5.35 -4.68
C ALA A 214 -17.06 4.11 -5.47
N VAL A 215 -15.98 4.25 -6.23
CA VAL A 215 -15.27 3.14 -6.87
C VAL A 215 -13.89 3.00 -6.26
N ALA A 216 -13.47 1.78 -6.01
CA ALA A 216 -12.19 1.50 -5.36
C ALA A 216 -11.48 0.31 -6.01
N GLY A 217 -10.17 0.27 -5.93
CA GLY A 217 -9.43 -0.93 -6.28
C GLY A 217 -7.93 -0.79 -6.09
N GLU A 218 -7.26 -1.94 -6.16
CA GLU A 218 -5.83 -2.09 -5.90
C GLU A 218 -5.11 -2.61 -7.12
N SER A 219 -3.94 -2.06 -7.47
CA SER A 219 -3.13 -2.51 -8.61
C SER A 219 -3.93 -2.48 -9.93
N ALA A 220 -4.07 -3.64 -10.59
CA ALA A 220 -4.98 -3.85 -11.71
C ALA A 220 -6.44 -3.45 -11.42
N GLY A 221 -6.94 -3.63 -10.20
CA GLY A 221 -8.24 -3.16 -9.75
C GLY A 221 -8.33 -1.64 -9.62
N GLY A 222 -7.23 -0.97 -9.29
CA GLY A 222 -7.15 0.50 -9.27
C GLY A 222 -7.31 1.09 -10.68
N ASN A 223 -6.73 0.43 -11.68
CA ASN A 223 -6.97 0.72 -13.09
C ASN A 223 -8.45 0.56 -13.48
N LEU A 224 -9.08 -0.54 -13.05
CA LEU A 224 -10.50 -0.81 -13.31
C LEU A 224 -11.40 0.28 -12.69
N ALA A 225 -11.15 0.67 -11.43
CA ALA A 225 -11.92 1.72 -10.75
C ALA A 225 -11.90 3.07 -11.50
N ILE A 226 -10.74 3.48 -12.01
CA ILE A 226 -10.60 4.70 -12.82
C ILE A 226 -11.33 4.56 -14.16
N ASN A 227 -11.20 3.42 -14.84
CA ASN A 227 -11.92 3.16 -16.09
C ASN A 227 -13.45 3.13 -15.91
N VAL A 228 -13.95 2.63 -14.78
CA VAL A 228 -15.39 2.67 -14.47
C VAL A 228 -15.85 4.11 -14.25
N ALA A 229 -15.08 4.95 -13.57
CA ALA A 229 -15.42 6.38 -13.44
C ALA A 229 -15.43 7.11 -14.80
N ILE A 230 -14.50 6.79 -15.70
CA ILE A 230 -14.48 7.28 -17.09
C ILE A 230 -15.75 6.81 -17.83
N ALA A 231 -16.05 5.51 -17.80
CA ALA A 231 -17.22 4.94 -18.47
C ALA A 231 -18.55 5.47 -17.90
N ALA A 232 -18.62 5.79 -16.61
CA ALA A 232 -19.78 6.42 -15.98
C ALA A 232 -19.89 7.92 -16.28
N ARG A 233 -18.76 8.61 -16.50
CA ARG A 233 -18.76 10.00 -16.97
C ARG A 233 -19.29 10.12 -18.41
N ASP A 234 -18.83 9.23 -19.28
CA ASP A 234 -19.07 9.28 -20.73
C ASP A 234 -20.35 8.54 -21.16
N GLY A 235 -20.84 7.63 -20.32
CA GLY A 235 -22.09 6.88 -20.54
C GLY A 235 -23.29 7.43 -19.77
N ASN A 236 -24.46 6.84 -20.02
CA ASN A 236 -25.68 7.10 -19.26
C ASN A 236 -25.73 6.22 -18.00
N MET A 237 -24.89 6.51 -17.01
CA MET A 237 -24.86 5.86 -15.69
C MET A 237 -24.73 6.92 -14.60
N ALA A 238 -25.17 6.60 -13.38
CA ALA A 238 -24.80 7.41 -12.23
C ALA A 238 -23.27 7.44 -12.11
N ARG A 239 -22.70 8.61 -11.80
CA ARG A 239 -21.25 8.78 -11.63
C ARG A 239 -20.89 8.42 -10.18
N PRO A 240 -19.74 7.78 -9.93
CA PRO A 240 -19.23 7.68 -8.57
C PRO A 240 -18.82 9.07 -8.07
N ASP A 241 -19.06 9.34 -6.79
CA ASP A 241 -18.71 10.58 -6.11
C ASP A 241 -17.22 10.63 -5.74
N HIS A 242 -16.52 9.49 -5.74
CA HIS A 242 -15.08 9.37 -5.46
C HIS A 242 -14.43 8.15 -6.11
N VAL A 243 -13.14 8.24 -6.42
CA VAL A 243 -12.29 7.11 -6.86
C VAL A 243 -11.16 6.90 -5.85
N LEU A 244 -11.02 5.69 -5.31
CA LEU A 244 -9.84 5.24 -4.56
C LEU A 244 -9.01 4.30 -5.44
N ALA A 245 -7.85 4.74 -5.88
CA ALA A 245 -6.91 3.95 -6.68
C ALA A 245 -5.64 3.67 -5.86
N VAL A 246 -5.49 2.45 -5.38
CA VAL A 246 -4.33 2.02 -4.58
C VAL A 246 -3.31 1.38 -5.51
N TYR A 247 -2.08 1.92 -5.51
CA TYR A 247 -0.94 1.60 -6.39
C TYR A 247 -1.37 1.16 -7.80
N PRO A 248 -2.17 1.98 -8.51
CA PRO A 248 -2.85 1.55 -9.72
C PRO A 248 -1.86 1.23 -10.83
N VAL A 249 -2.13 0.18 -11.60
CA VAL A 249 -1.53 0.03 -12.94
C VAL A 249 -2.06 1.18 -13.80
N ALA A 250 -1.19 2.09 -14.20
CA ALA A 250 -1.54 3.33 -14.87
C ALA A 250 -0.78 3.55 -16.19
N GLY A 251 0.30 2.81 -16.43
CA GLY A 251 1.16 2.98 -17.60
C GLY A 251 1.51 1.66 -18.29
N ALA A 252 2.36 1.81 -19.31
CA ALA A 252 2.90 0.71 -20.10
C ALA A 252 4.43 0.76 -20.25
N ASP A 253 5.09 1.77 -19.68
CA ASP A 253 6.55 1.93 -19.73
C ASP A 253 7.23 1.33 -18.50
N MET A 254 7.77 0.13 -18.67
CA MET A 254 8.52 -0.61 -17.64
C MET A 254 9.97 -0.12 -17.47
N ASN A 255 10.31 1.07 -17.98
CA ASN A 255 11.63 1.70 -17.84
C ASN A 255 11.58 3.02 -17.07
N THR A 256 10.44 3.39 -16.47
CA THR A 256 10.34 4.54 -15.56
C THR A 256 11.25 4.37 -14.33
N PRO A 257 11.61 5.47 -13.62
CA PRO A 257 12.58 5.40 -12.52
C PRO A 257 12.23 4.36 -11.45
N SER A 258 10.96 4.28 -11.02
CA SER A 258 10.54 3.29 -10.02
C SER A 258 10.65 1.83 -10.49
N TYR A 259 10.47 1.55 -11.78
CA TYR A 259 10.72 0.22 -12.36
C TYR A 259 12.20 -0.16 -12.35
N GLN A 260 13.10 0.81 -12.49
CA GLN A 260 14.55 0.58 -12.40
C GLN A 260 14.99 0.41 -10.94
N GLU A 261 14.56 1.30 -10.05
CA GLU A 261 14.83 1.26 -8.59
C GLU A 261 14.32 -0.05 -7.95
N ASN A 262 13.13 -0.50 -8.34
CA ASN A 262 12.42 -1.62 -7.72
C ASN A 262 12.39 -2.87 -8.61
N ALA A 263 13.34 -3.01 -9.55
CA ALA A 263 13.35 -4.09 -10.54
C ALA A 263 13.25 -5.50 -9.91
N ASN A 264 13.84 -5.68 -8.72
CA ASN A 264 13.87 -6.93 -7.95
C ASN A 264 13.02 -6.86 -6.65
N ALA A 265 12.06 -5.94 -6.55
CA ALA A 265 11.20 -5.82 -5.38
C ALA A 265 10.29 -7.06 -5.18
N LEU A 266 9.85 -7.24 -3.94
CA LEU A 266 8.85 -8.25 -3.55
C LEU A 266 7.63 -7.53 -2.98
N PRO A 267 6.40 -8.06 -3.17
CA PRO A 267 6.07 -9.23 -3.98
C PRO A 267 6.05 -8.95 -5.50
N LEU A 268 6.12 -7.68 -5.92
CA LEU A 268 6.07 -7.28 -7.33
C LEU A 268 7.44 -6.81 -7.84
N SER A 269 8.02 -7.60 -8.76
CA SER A 269 9.24 -7.27 -9.50
C SER A 269 8.91 -6.73 -10.90
N ARG A 270 9.92 -6.21 -11.62
CA ARG A 270 9.77 -5.92 -13.06
C ARG A 270 9.45 -7.20 -13.87
N GLY A 271 10.12 -8.31 -13.55
CA GLY A 271 9.87 -9.61 -14.19
C GLY A 271 8.43 -10.11 -13.98
N ALA A 272 7.86 -9.89 -12.79
CA ALA A 272 6.47 -10.17 -12.51
C ALA A 272 5.52 -9.31 -13.36
N MET A 273 5.81 -8.01 -13.55
CA MET A 273 5.02 -7.15 -14.44
C MET A 273 5.09 -7.58 -15.91
N GLU A 274 6.27 -7.99 -16.41
CA GLU A 274 6.43 -8.56 -17.74
C GLU A 274 5.61 -9.86 -17.90
N TRP A 275 5.58 -10.71 -16.86
CA TRP A 275 4.73 -11.91 -16.80
C TRP A 275 3.23 -11.59 -16.76
N PHE A 276 2.80 -10.60 -15.99
CA PHE A 276 1.39 -10.19 -15.93
C PHE A 276 0.92 -9.68 -17.30
N VAL A 277 1.68 -8.78 -17.94
CA VAL A 277 1.35 -8.27 -19.29
C VAL A 277 1.27 -9.40 -20.32
N LYS A 278 2.20 -10.36 -20.30
CA LYS A 278 2.17 -11.55 -21.18
C LYS A 278 0.92 -12.42 -21.02
N ASN A 279 0.32 -12.47 -19.83
CA ASN A 279 -0.85 -13.29 -19.54
C ASN A 279 -2.18 -12.51 -19.62
N ALA A 280 -2.16 -11.19 -19.40
CA ALA A 280 -3.34 -10.33 -19.45
C ALA A 280 -3.68 -9.84 -20.87
N LEU A 281 -2.68 -9.60 -21.73
CA LEU A 281 -2.87 -9.03 -23.07
C LEU A 281 -2.71 -10.08 -24.18
N GLU A 282 -3.43 -9.93 -25.29
CA GLU A 282 -3.25 -10.76 -26.49
C GLU A 282 -1.93 -10.46 -27.20
N ASN A 283 -1.53 -9.17 -27.21
CA ASN A 283 -0.27 -8.72 -27.78
C ASN A 283 0.16 -7.37 -27.20
N GLN A 284 1.43 -7.01 -27.38
CA GLN A 284 2.03 -5.82 -26.77
C GLN A 284 1.40 -4.48 -27.22
N SER A 285 0.76 -4.42 -28.40
CA SER A 285 0.13 -3.17 -28.86
C SER A 285 -1.09 -2.78 -28.00
N GLN A 286 -1.79 -3.76 -27.41
CA GLN A 286 -2.89 -3.51 -26.47
C GLN A 286 -2.44 -2.78 -25.21
N ALA A 287 -1.15 -2.81 -24.86
CA ALA A 287 -0.64 -2.05 -23.72
C ALA A 287 -0.79 -0.53 -23.93
N GLN A 288 -0.95 -0.06 -25.17
CA GLN A 288 -1.20 1.34 -25.51
C GLN A 288 -2.69 1.70 -25.62
N ASP A 289 -3.61 0.75 -25.40
CA ASP A 289 -5.05 1.06 -25.30
C ASP A 289 -5.25 2.01 -24.10
N PRO A 290 -6.04 3.10 -24.25
CA PRO A 290 -6.25 4.09 -23.18
C PRO A 290 -6.96 3.53 -21.94
N ARG A 291 -7.45 2.28 -21.96
CA ARG A 291 -7.93 1.57 -20.76
C ARG A 291 -6.80 0.92 -19.96
N ILE A 292 -5.69 0.54 -20.60
CA ILE A 292 -4.46 0.08 -19.93
C ILE A 292 -3.58 1.28 -19.59
N ASN A 293 -3.15 2.04 -20.60
CA ASN A 293 -2.26 3.19 -20.47
C ASN A 293 -3.04 4.46 -20.07
N LEU A 294 -3.43 4.55 -18.81
CA LEU A 294 -4.12 5.71 -18.23
C LEU A 294 -3.27 6.99 -18.31
N VAL A 295 -1.93 6.91 -18.17
CA VAL A 295 -1.03 8.06 -18.34
C VAL A 295 -0.92 8.52 -19.81
N GLY A 296 -1.34 7.70 -20.76
CA GLY A 296 -1.51 8.08 -22.17
C GLY A 296 -2.75 8.94 -22.45
N ARG A 297 -3.74 8.95 -21.55
CA ARG A 297 -5.05 9.61 -21.77
C ARG A 297 -4.99 11.13 -21.68
N ASN A 298 -5.73 11.81 -22.56
CA ASN A 298 -5.88 13.27 -22.56
C ASN A 298 -7.32 13.73 -22.23
N ASP A 299 -8.21 12.78 -21.96
CA ASP A 299 -9.64 12.93 -21.73
C ASP A 299 -10.00 12.65 -20.25
N LEU A 300 -9.22 13.19 -19.31
CA LEU A 300 -9.39 12.95 -17.87
C LEU A 300 -10.28 14.00 -17.15
N ARG A 301 -10.72 15.05 -17.86
CA ARG A 301 -11.52 16.13 -17.27
C ARG A 301 -12.90 15.64 -16.81
N GLY A 302 -13.41 16.18 -15.70
CA GLY A 302 -14.76 15.90 -15.21
C GLY A 302 -14.93 14.51 -14.59
N LEU A 303 -13.83 13.85 -14.23
CA LEU A 303 -13.85 12.73 -13.28
C LEU A 303 -14.12 13.25 -11.85
N PRO A 304 -14.69 12.42 -10.95
CA PRO A 304 -14.84 12.77 -9.55
C PRO A 304 -13.47 12.90 -8.85
N PRO A 305 -13.43 13.42 -7.60
CA PRO A 305 -12.22 13.41 -6.78
C PRO A 305 -11.56 12.02 -6.75
N VAL A 306 -10.24 12.01 -6.91
CA VAL A 306 -9.41 10.80 -6.94
C VAL A 306 -8.46 10.80 -5.76
N THR A 307 -8.31 9.65 -5.12
CA THR A 307 -7.27 9.41 -4.11
C THR A 307 -6.34 8.30 -4.58
N ILE A 308 -5.06 8.64 -4.69
CA ILE A 308 -3.99 7.72 -5.11
C ILE A 308 -3.12 7.38 -3.91
N VAL A 309 -3.09 6.11 -3.54
CA VAL A 309 -2.18 5.59 -2.50
C VAL A 309 -1.03 4.89 -3.21
N SER A 310 0.23 5.21 -2.88
CA SER A 310 1.40 4.55 -3.47
C SER A 310 2.27 3.90 -2.41
N ALA A 311 2.92 2.79 -2.76
CA ALA A 311 4.01 2.23 -1.96
C ALA A 311 5.35 2.86 -2.37
N GLN A 312 6.33 2.91 -1.45
CA GLN A 312 7.67 3.41 -1.78
C GLN A 312 8.46 2.43 -2.65
N ILE A 313 8.35 1.14 -2.32
CA ILE A 313 9.12 0.04 -2.91
C ILE A 313 8.22 -0.69 -3.91
N ASP A 314 7.96 -0.05 -5.05
CA ASP A 314 6.94 -0.46 -6.01
C ASP A 314 7.34 -0.03 -7.42
N PRO A 315 7.44 -0.96 -8.39
CA PRO A 315 7.62 -0.60 -9.80
C PRO A 315 6.60 0.42 -10.31
N LEU A 316 5.34 0.37 -9.86
CA LEU A 316 4.25 1.21 -10.38
C LEU A 316 4.23 2.65 -9.82
N ARG A 317 5.15 2.99 -8.90
CA ARG A 317 5.14 4.28 -8.20
C ARG A 317 5.17 5.49 -9.15
N SER A 318 6.04 5.49 -10.14
CA SER A 318 6.20 6.59 -11.11
C SER A 318 4.99 6.76 -12.05
N GLU A 319 4.29 5.69 -12.42
CA GLU A 319 3.09 5.81 -13.25
C GLU A 319 1.87 6.28 -12.44
N GLY A 320 1.76 5.89 -11.17
CA GLY A 320 0.80 6.48 -10.22
C GLY A 320 1.05 7.98 -9.98
N GLU A 321 2.31 8.39 -9.83
CA GLU A 321 2.73 9.80 -9.73
C GLU A 321 2.40 10.59 -11.02
N THR A 322 2.70 10.02 -12.18
CA THR A 322 2.38 10.62 -13.49
C THR A 322 0.87 10.78 -13.69
N LEU A 323 0.08 9.75 -13.37
CA LEU A 323 -1.38 9.79 -13.44
C LEU A 323 -1.96 10.88 -12.53
N ALA A 324 -1.45 11.01 -11.31
CA ALA A 324 -1.89 12.03 -10.38
C ALA A 324 -1.66 13.45 -10.93
N THR A 325 -0.52 13.68 -11.60
CA THR A 325 -0.24 14.94 -12.30
C THR A 325 -1.23 15.19 -13.43
N LYS A 326 -1.45 14.23 -14.33
CA LYS A 326 -2.39 14.40 -15.46
C LYS A 326 -3.84 14.63 -15.01
N LEU A 327 -4.27 14.01 -13.92
CA LEU A 327 -5.59 14.24 -13.32
C LEU A 327 -5.71 15.68 -12.78
N ARG A 328 -4.68 16.21 -12.10
CA ARG A 328 -4.64 17.62 -11.63
C ARG A 328 -4.67 18.59 -12.80
N GLU A 329 -3.87 18.35 -13.84
CA GLU A 329 -3.86 19.15 -15.08
C GLU A 329 -5.22 19.15 -15.80
N ALA A 330 -5.97 18.04 -15.70
CA ALA A 330 -7.33 17.94 -16.22
C ALA A 330 -8.40 18.64 -15.35
N GLY A 331 -8.03 19.17 -14.18
CA GLY A 331 -8.90 19.90 -13.26
C GLY A 331 -9.62 19.02 -12.22
N VAL A 332 -9.10 17.82 -11.93
CA VAL A 332 -9.66 16.89 -10.93
C VAL A 332 -9.06 17.17 -9.54
N ASP A 333 -9.85 17.05 -8.46
CA ASP A 333 -9.28 17.03 -7.09
C ASP A 333 -8.54 15.71 -6.87
N VAL A 334 -7.21 15.79 -6.72
CA VAL A 334 -6.35 14.62 -6.55
C VAL A 334 -5.52 14.73 -5.29
N GLN A 335 -5.87 13.88 -4.32
CA GLN A 335 -5.01 13.64 -3.16
C GLN A 335 -4.16 12.40 -3.42
N GLN A 336 -2.86 12.50 -3.15
CA GLN A 336 -1.91 11.44 -3.43
C GLN A 336 -0.95 11.31 -2.26
N ARG A 337 -0.63 10.09 -1.84
CA ARG A 337 0.38 9.85 -0.80
C ARG A 337 1.15 8.56 -1.04
N THR A 338 2.47 8.66 -1.05
CA THR A 338 3.40 7.53 -1.00
C THR A 338 3.71 7.17 0.44
N PHE A 339 3.70 5.89 0.80
CA PHE A 339 3.93 5.40 2.16
C PHE A 339 5.34 4.79 2.30
N PRO A 340 6.25 5.41 3.07
CA PRO A 340 7.62 4.93 3.23
C PRO A 340 7.71 3.51 3.81
N GLY A 341 8.72 2.75 3.39
CA GLY A 341 8.99 1.39 3.87
C GLY A 341 7.95 0.34 3.46
N THR A 342 6.93 0.69 2.67
CA THR A 342 5.91 -0.24 2.16
C THR A 342 6.23 -0.70 0.75
N THR A 343 5.77 -1.91 0.40
CA THR A 343 5.88 -2.51 -0.94
C THR A 343 4.53 -2.52 -1.66
N HIS A 344 4.51 -2.93 -2.93
CA HIS A 344 3.25 -3.36 -3.57
C HIS A 344 2.50 -4.39 -2.70
N GLU A 345 1.17 -4.47 -2.84
CA GLU A 345 0.24 -5.28 -2.03
C GLU A 345 0.07 -4.88 -0.54
N PHE A 346 0.71 -3.81 -0.05
CA PHE A 346 0.68 -3.51 1.39
C PHE A 346 -0.70 -3.13 1.95
N PHE A 347 -1.64 -2.64 1.14
CA PHE A 347 -2.81 -1.92 1.66
C PHE A 347 -3.76 -2.78 2.51
N GLY A 348 -3.90 -4.07 2.17
CA GLY A 348 -4.67 -5.04 2.96
C GLY A 348 -4.01 -5.46 4.29
N MET A 349 -2.75 -5.08 4.54
CA MET A 349 -1.93 -5.60 5.65
C MET A 349 -2.05 -4.83 6.97
N ALA A 350 -3.04 -3.94 7.12
CA ALA A 350 -3.16 -2.98 8.24
C ALA A 350 -3.26 -3.57 9.65
N THR A 351 -3.47 -4.88 9.80
CA THR A 351 -3.40 -5.58 11.09
C THR A 351 -1.98 -5.82 11.58
N VAL A 352 -0.98 -5.78 10.69
CA VAL A 352 0.43 -6.06 11.02
C VAL A 352 1.43 -5.03 10.47
N VAL A 353 1.06 -4.24 9.45
CA VAL A 353 1.91 -3.18 8.87
C VAL A 353 1.34 -1.79 9.19
N GLN A 354 2.10 -0.95 9.87
CA GLN A 354 1.71 0.41 10.28
C GLN A 354 1.49 1.32 9.07
N GLY A 355 2.33 1.21 8.03
CA GLY A 355 2.15 1.96 6.78
C GLY A 355 0.79 1.66 6.12
N ALA A 356 0.33 0.40 6.16
CA ALA A 356 -0.97 0.00 5.66
C ALA A 356 -2.12 0.59 6.48
N GLN A 357 -2.00 0.59 7.81
CA GLN A 357 -2.96 1.24 8.71
C GLN A 357 -3.10 2.75 8.40
N GLN A 358 -1.97 3.44 8.20
CA GLN A 358 -1.97 4.86 7.83
C GLN A 358 -2.58 5.10 6.44
N ALA A 359 -2.33 4.21 5.48
CA ALA A 359 -2.91 4.29 4.15
C ALA A 359 -4.43 4.07 4.15
N GLN A 360 -4.93 3.09 4.89
CA GLN A 360 -6.37 2.88 5.08
C GLN A 360 -7.02 4.08 5.77
N ALA A 361 -6.38 4.66 6.79
CA ALA A 361 -6.88 5.86 7.46
C ALA A 361 -7.00 7.06 6.49
N PHE A 362 -5.97 7.33 5.67
CA PHE A 362 -5.97 8.36 4.64
C PHE A 362 -7.04 8.10 3.56
N ALA A 363 -7.16 6.86 3.07
CA ALA A 363 -8.19 6.49 2.10
C ALA A 363 -9.61 6.73 2.64
N VAL A 364 -9.86 6.38 3.90
CA VAL A 364 -11.15 6.57 4.58
C VAL A 364 -11.45 8.04 4.85
N GLU A 365 -10.45 8.84 5.25
CA GLU A 365 -10.56 10.30 5.37
C GLU A 365 -11.07 10.91 4.06
N ARG A 366 -10.51 10.47 2.93
CA ARG A 366 -10.86 10.95 1.59
C ARG A 366 -12.21 10.43 1.07
N LEU A 367 -12.60 9.21 1.41
CA LEU A 367 -13.88 8.61 1.00
C LEU A 367 -15.09 9.18 1.75
N ARG A 368 -14.94 9.58 3.03
CA ARG A 368 -16.07 9.98 3.90
C ARG A 368 -16.97 11.10 3.34
N PRO A 369 -16.43 12.21 2.79
CA PRO A 369 -17.25 13.30 2.25
C PRO A 369 -18.20 12.82 1.13
N ALA A 370 -17.66 12.08 0.17
CA ALA A 370 -18.41 11.50 -0.95
C ALA A 370 -19.45 10.47 -0.48
N LEU A 371 -19.08 9.62 0.48
CA LEU A 371 -19.99 8.64 1.08
C LEU A 371 -20.99 9.27 2.06
N GLY A 372 -21.09 10.60 2.16
CA GLY A 372 -22.05 11.31 3.01
C GLY A 372 -21.86 11.08 4.51
N GLY A 373 -20.65 10.72 4.93
CA GLY A 373 -20.27 10.72 6.33
C GLY A 373 -19.89 12.13 6.78
N GLN A 374 -20.50 12.61 7.86
CA GLN A 374 -19.77 13.56 8.69
C GLN A 374 -18.43 12.92 9.09
N ALA A 375 -17.38 13.72 9.27
CA ALA A 375 -16.19 13.25 9.95
C ALA A 375 -16.63 12.54 11.24
N PRO A 376 -16.06 11.36 11.59
CA PRO A 376 -16.51 10.64 12.75
C PRO A 376 -16.44 11.58 13.94
N ALA A 377 -17.51 11.63 14.73
CA ALA A 377 -17.40 12.20 16.07
C ALA A 377 -16.18 11.53 16.73
N PRO A 378 -15.25 12.30 17.33
CA PRO A 378 -14.09 11.71 17.99
C PRO A 378 -14.60 10.63 18.92
N ALA A 379 -14.01 9.43 18.81
CA ALA A 379 -14.60 8.21 19.36
C ALA A 379 -15.05 8.46 20.80
N GLN A 380 -16.35 8.32 21.06
CA GLN A 380 -16.91 8.38 22.41
C GLN A 380 -16.06 7.44 23.27
N PRO A 381 -15.38 7.93 24.31
CA PRO A 381 -14.46 7.10 25.06
C PRO A 381 -15.23 5.93 25.65
N VAL A 382 -14.75 4.71 25.39
CA VAL A 382 -15.12 3.54 26.18
C VAL A 382 -14.96 3.94 27.65
N ALA A 383 -15.99 3.68 28.46
CA ALA A 383 -16.10 4.24 29.80
C ALA A 383 -14.98 3.79 30.75
N THR A 384 -13.85 4.48 30.67
CA THR A 384 -12.75 4.50 31.63
C THR A 384 -12.71 5.89 32.21
N ASN A 385 -12.94 5.98 33.53
CA ASN A 385 -13.03 7.18 34.37
C ASN A 385 -12.47 8.48 33.75
N ALA A 386 -13.34 9.50 33.70
CA ALA A 386 -13.07 10.77 33.02
C ALA A 386 -11.71 11.39 33.41
N PRO A 387 -10.90 11.85 32.43
CA PRO A 387 -9.72 12.65 32.74
C PRO A 387 -10.17 14.02 33.26
N ALA A 388 -9.47 14.52 34.27
CA ALA A 388 -9.64 15.88 34.77
C ALA A 388 -9.22 16.92 33.70
N SER A 389 -9.55 18.19 33.96
CA SER A 389 -9.02 19.36 33.23
C SER A 389 -7.52 19.22 32.93
N PRO A 390 -7.02 19.78 31.81
CA PRO A 390 -5.63 19.64 31.41
C PRO A 390 -4.71 20.00 32.58
N ALA A 391 -3.97 19.00 33.06
CA ALA A 391 -3.01 19.19 34.13
C ALA A 391 -2.04 20.27 33.68
N ALA A 392 -1.81 21.26 34.55
CA ALA A 392 -0.77 22.25 34.31
C ALA A 392 0.54 21.52 34.02
N VAL A 393 1.24 21.92 32.96
CA VAL A 393 2.61 21.45 32.68
C VAL A 393 3.39 21.60 33.99
N PRO A 394 3.96 20.51 34.56
CA PRO A 394 4.66 20.61 35.82
C PRO A 394 5.80 21.62 35.63
N SER A 395 5.78 22.68 36.44
CA SER A 395 6.81 23.71 36.38
C SER A 395 8.10 23.14 36.95
N LEU A 396 8.86 22.45 36.09
CA LEU A 396 10.19 21.94 36.39
C LEU A 396 11.00 23.04 37.07
N ASN A 397 11.48 22.76 38.27
CA ASN A 397 12.36 23.69 38.96
C ASN A 397 13.75 23.69 38.29
N ARG A 398 14.58 24.67 38.65
CA ARG A 398 15.89 24.88 37.99
C ARG A 398 16.81 23.66 38.05
N GLU A 399 16.74 22.88 39.13
CA GLU A 399 17.58 21.70 39.33
C GLU A 399 17.05 20.50 38.52
N GLU A 400 15.72 20.30 38.49
CA GLU A 400 15.07 19.29 37.65
C GLU A 400 15.30 19.56 36.16
N ALA A 401 15.21 20.82 35.75
CA ALA A 401 15.46 21.26 34.39
C ALA A 401 16.91 20.97 33.95
N GLY A 402 17.90 21.22 34.81
CA GLY A 402 19.31 20.93 34.52
C GLY A 402 19.60 19.45 34.20
N ARG A 403 18.80 18.52 34.76
CA ARG A 403 18.93 17.07 34.52
C ARG A 403 18.41 16.63 33.14
N LEU A 404 17.75 17.51 32.38
CA LEU A 404 17.26 17.21 31.03
C LEU A 404 18.30 17.48 29.94
N LEU A 405 19.38 18.21 30.24
CA LEU A 405 20.48 18.42 29.30
C LEU A 405 21.16 17.08 28.97
N GLY A 406 21.47 16.84 27.70
CA GLY A 406 21.96 15.56 27.20
C GLY A 406 20.89 14.45 27.06
N THR A 407 19.61 14.75 27.33
CA THR A 407 18.54 13.77 27.13
C THR A 407 18.35 13.49 25.64
N ASN A 408 18.45 12.22 25.26
CA ASN A 408 18.15 11.79 23.90
C ASN A 408 16.64 11.89 23.66
N LEU A 409 16.28 12.54 22.56
CA LEU A 409 14.91 12.63 22.09
C LEU A 409 14.64 11.63 20.97
N VAL A 410 13.46 11.00 21.04
CA VAL A 410 12.97 10.06 20.04
C VAL A 410 11.62 10.52 19.49
N GLY A 411 11.40 10.29 18.19
CA GLY A 411 10.10 10.47 17.56
C GLY A 411 9.20 9.24 17.76
N ALA A 412 8.06 9.22 17.07
CA ALA A 412 7.22 8.03 16.99
C ALA A 412 8.04 6.78 16.60
N ASN A 413 7.75 5.63 17.19
CA ASN A 413 8.48 4.37 16.98
C ASN A 413 9.98 4.39 17.39
N ASP A 414 10.35 5.11 18.45
CA ASP A 414 11.72 5.14 19.02
C ASP A 414 12.84 5.65 18.08
N GLN A 415 12.49 6.23 16.93
CA GLN A 415 13.46 6.78 15.97
C GLN A 415 14.24 7.97 16.58
N LYS A 416 15.58 7.99 16.47
CA LYS A 416 16.40 9.08 17.04
C LYS A 416 16.02 10.43 16.41
N ALA A 417 15.48 11.34 17.23
CA ALA A 417 15.05 12.66 16.79
C ALA A 417 16.12 13.74 17.04
N GLY A 418 16.85 13.66 18.15
CA GLY A 418 17.90 14.62 18.52
C GLY A 418 18.37 14.45 19.97
N GLU A 419 19.04 15.46 20.50
CA GLU A 419 19.49 15.55 21.89
C GLU A 419 19.22 16.96 22.44
N ILE A 420 18.81 17.09 23.72
CA ILE A 420 18.62 18.40 24.36
C ILE A 420 19.98 19.02 24.68
N GLU A 421 20.34 20.09 23.97
CA GLU A 421 21.60 20.82 24.14
C GLU A 421 21.46 21.97 25.14
N ASN A 422 20.32 22.68 25.13
CA ASN A 422 19.99 23.75 26.08
C ASN A 422 18.50 23.77 26.40
N LEU A 423 18.12 24.43 27.49
CA LEU A 423 16.71 24.74 27.81
C LEU A 423 16.42 26.23 27.66
N VAL A 424 15.19 26.54 27.22
CA VAL A 424 14.67 27.90 27.06
C VAL A 424 13.70 28.18 28.21
N VAL A 425 14.01 29.20 29.01
CA VAL A 425 13.17 29.66 30.13
C VAL A 425 12.58 31.04 29.87
N ASP A 426 11.41 31.32 30.41
CA ASP A 426 10.85 32.67 30.43
C ASP A 426 11.34 33.51 31.63
N GLY A 427 10.96 34.78 31.66
CA GLY A 427 11.31 35.73 32.74
C GLY A 427 10.80 35.35 34.14
N THR A 428 9.98 34.31 34.29
CA THR A 428 9.60 33.74 35.60
C THR A 428 10.45 32.53 36.00
N GLY A 429 11.39 32.12 35.15
CA GLY A 429 12.25 30.95 35.33
C GLY A 429 11.61 29.62 34.90
N ARG A 430 10.40 29.64 34.30
CA ARG A 430 9.72 28.43 33.83
C ARG A 430 10.30 27.97 32.49
N VAL A 431 10.55 26.67 32.34
CA VAL A 431 10.97 26.08 31.07
C VAL A 431 9.81 26.11 30.07
N ARG A 432 10.05 26.70 28.90
CA ARG A 432 9.09 26.84 27.79
C ARG A 432 9.45 25.99 26.59
N GLY A 433 10.72 25.63 26.43
CA GLY A 433 11.16 24.72 25.38
C GLY A 433 12.57 24.20 25.61
N ALA A 434 13.00 23.32 24.72
CA ALA A 434 14.36 22.79 24.64
C ALA A 434 14.98 23.19 23.30
N VAL A 435 16.24 23.61 23.30
CA VAL A 435 17.07 23.62 22.08
C VAL A 435 17.50 22.18 21.86
N VAL A 436 17.13 21.64 20.70
CA VAL A 436 17.38 20.26 20.32
C VAL A 436 18.26 20.23 19.09
N GLU A 437 19.34 19.48 19.16
CA GLU A 437 20.27 19.28 18.05
C GLU A 437 20.13 17.89 17.43
N TRP A 438 20.27 17.82 16.10
CA TRP A 438 20.23 16.56 15.37
C TRP A 438 20.96 16.63 14.02
N GLY A 439 21.40 15.45 13.57
CA GLY A 439 22.13 15.28 12.33
C GLY A 439 23.57 15.81 12.39
N GLY A 440 24.27 15.57 11.30
CA GLY A 440 25.67 15.96 11.12
C GLY A 440 26.69 14.91 11.55
N PHE A 441 27.82 14.89 10.83
CA PHE A 441 29.02 14.13 11.16
C PHE A 441 30.19 15.10 11.13
N LEU A 442 30.94 15.21 12.23
CA LEU A 442 32.02 16.20 12.41
C LEU A 442 31.56 17.66 12.11
N GLY A 443 30.36 18.03 12.55
CA GLY A 443 29.80 19.40 12.43
C GLY A 443 29.21 19.76 11.06
N ILE A 444 29.42 18.94 10.02
CA ILE A 444 28.84 19.17 8.69
C ILE A 444 27.42 18.60 8.66
N GLY A 445 26.42 19.45 8.41
CA GLY A 445 25.00 19.05 8.30
C GLY A 445 24.23 19.02 9.63
N GLN A 446 24.81 19.54 10.71
CA GLN A 446 24.16 19.64 12.02
C GLN A 446 23.06 20.72 12.01
N ARG A 447 21.88 20.37 12.53
CA ARG A 447 20.71 21.25 12.64
C ARG A 447 20.26 21.34 14.10
N SER A 448 19.80 22.53 14.48
CA SER A 448 19.21 22.79 15.78
C SER A 448 17.91 23.57 15.63
N ALA A 449 16.96 23.35 16.54
CA ALA A 449 15.71 24.11 16.64
C ALA A 449 15.22 24.17 18.09
N ILE A 450 14.35 25.14 18.40
CA ILE A 450 13.65 25.18 19.69
C ILE A 450 12.38 24.34 19.57
N ILE A 451 12.23 23.32 20.41
CA ILE A 451 11.02 22.52 20.56
C ILE A 451 10.24 23.00 21.80
N PRO A 452 8.95 23.37 21.68
CA PRO A 452 8.09 23.71 22.84
C PRO A 452 8.00 22.55 23.84
N MET A 453 8.04 22.85 25.14
CA MET A 453 8.15 21.80 26.17
C MET A 453 6.90 20.91 26.22
N GLU A 454 5.71 21.42 25.88
CA GLU A 454 4.50 20.62 25.74
C GLU A 454 4.51 19.60 24.59
N ARG A 455 5.55 19.63 23.73
CA ARG A 455 5.80 18.65 22.67
C ARG A 455 6.75 17.52 23.09
N ILE A 456 7.30 17.56 24.31
CA ILE A 456 8.26 16.57 24.81
C ILE A 456 7.66 15.85 26.01
N GLN A 457 7.50 14.54 25.92
CA GLN A 457 7.04 13.69 27.02
C GLN A 457 8.20 12.83 27.53
N PHE A 458 8.71 13.12 28.72
CA PHE A 458 9.80 12.32 29.31
C PHE A 458 9.27 10.98 29.82
N GLY A 459 9.87 9.89 29.35
CA GLY A 459 9.55 8.53 29.75
C GLY A 459 10.38 8.06 30.95
N ALA A 460 9.91 7.01 31.61
CA ALA A 460 10.68 6.33 32.67
C ALA A 460 11.93 5.58 32.13
N ASP A 461 12.08 5.53 30.80
CA ASP A 461 13.24 5.03 30.07
C ASP A 461 14.42 6.03 29.99
N GLY A 462 14.24 7.24 30.53
CA GLY A 462 15.25 8.31 30.48
C GLY A 462 15.35 9.01 29.12
N LYS A 463 14.38 8.83 28.23
CA LYS A 463 14.28 9.53 26.94
C LYS A 463 13.17 10.57 26.96
N GLY A 464 13.24 11.56 26.07
CA GLY A 464 12.10 12.42 25.75
C GLY A 464 11.43 11.99 24.45
N HIS A 465 10.13 11.70 24.51
CA HIS A 465 9.32 11.28 23.37
C HIS A 465 8.65 12.50 22.73
N LEU A 466 8.91 12.74 21.45
CA LEU A 466 8.38 13.88 20.71
C LEU A 466 6.96 13.65 20.20
N ASN A 467 6.04 14.52 20.60
CA ASN A 467 4.69 14.62 20.04
C ASN A 467 4.68 15.48 18.76
N MET A 468 5.53 15.09 17.80
CA MET A 468 5.59 15.63 16.44
C MET A 468 6.25 14.63 15.47
N THR A 469 5.91 14.75 14.19
CA THR A 469 6.51 13.99 13.10
C THR A 469 7.91 14.50 12.74
N ARG A 470 8.68 13.70 11.99
CA ARG A 470 10.02 14.09 11.53
C ARG A 470 9.97 15.31 10.61
N GLU A 471 8.96 15.38 9.76
CA GLU A 471 8.68 16.47 8.84
C GLU A 471 8.31 17.76 9.60
N GLN A 472 7.53 17.66 10.68
CA GLN A 472 7.24 18.81 11.55
C GLN A 472 8.48 19.32 12.28
N LEU A 473 9.33 18.42 12.78
CA LEU A 473 10.63 18.77 13.37
C LEU A 473 11.55 19.46 12.35
N GLU A 474 11.58 18.95 11.11
CA GLU A 474 12.35 19.54 10.00
C GLU A 474 11.70 20.77 9.36
N ALA A 475 10.46 21.10 9.71
CA ALA A 475 9.81 22.36 9.36
C ALA A 475 10.07 23.48 10.39
N LEU A 476 10.54 23.16 11.61
CA LEU A 476 10.83 24.18 12.62
C LEU A 476 11.94 25.14 12.15
N PRO A 477 11.82 26.45 12.41
CA PRO A 477 12.89 27.41 12.13
C PRO A 477 14.20 26.97 12.78
N ARG A 478 15.31 27.13 12.07
CA ARG A 478 16.64 26.84 12.62
C ARG A 478 16.88 27.75 13.82
N TYR A 479 17.37 27.17 14.91
CA TYR A 479 17.77 27.93 16.08
C TYR A 479 19.02 28.77 15.78
N GLU A 480 18.91 30.07 16.04
CA GLU A 480 20.02 31.03 16.04
C GLU A 480 19.98 31.78 17.38
N ARG A 481 21.09 31.78 18.12
CA ARG A 481 21.15 32.30 19.49
C ARG A 481 20.67 33.75 19.61
N ASP A 482 21.04 34.59 18.66
CA ASP A 482 20.72 36.02 18.66
C ASP A 482 19.25 36.30 18.25
N LYS A 483 18.54 35.29 17.74
CA LYS A 483 17.10 35.36 17.36
C LYS A 483 16.18 34.68 18.38
N LEU A 484 16.67 34.26 19.55
CA LEU A 484 15.89 33.51 20.54
C LEU A 484 14.51 34.13 20.87
N ALA A 485 14.43 35.45 21.05
CA ALA A 485 13.16 36.13 21.34
C ALA A 485 12.21 36.21 20.13
N GLU A 486 12.75 36.29 18.90
CA GLU A 486 11.95 36.26 17.68
C GLU A 486 11.36 34.87 17.43
N LEU A 487 12.20 33.83 17.52
CA LEU A 487 11.80 32.43 17.44
C LEU A 487 10.80 32.05 18.53
N GLY A 488 10.97 32.61 19.74
CA GLY A 488 10.04 32.49 20.86
C GLY A 488 8.65 32.99 20.53
N ARG A 489 8.53 34.18 19.92
CA ARG A 489 7.25 34.72 19.44
C ARG A 489 6.61 33.88 18.35
N GLN A 490 7.38 33.50 17.33
CA GLN A 490 6.89 32.70 16.21
C GLN A 490 6.30 31.34 16.66
N GLN A 491 6.81 30.80 17.78
CA GLN A 491 6.37 29.51 18.35
C GLN A 491 5.48 29.63 19.59
N GLY A 492 4.99 30.83 19.95
CA GLY A 492 4.08 31.04 21.08
C GLY A 492 4.70 30.87 22.48
N LEU A 493 6.03 30.85 22.58
CA LEU A 493 6.76 30.65 23.83
C LEU A 493 6.85 31.92 24.69
N GLY A 494 6.68 33.10 24.09
CA GLY A 494 6.65 34.41 24.76
C GLY A 494 7.83 35.32 24.41
N ASP A 495 7.77 36.58 24.89
CA ASP A 495 8.67 37.67 24.49
C ASP A 495 9.98 37.75 25.28
N SER A 496 9.98 37.28 26.53
CA SER A 496 11.11 37.42 27.47
C SER A 496 11.72 36.05 27.75
N LEU A 497 12.45 35.52 26.76
CA LEU A 497 13.11 34.22 26.83
C LEU A 497 14.61 34.35 27.03
N GLN A 498 15.18 33.42 27.80
CA GLN A 498 16.62 33.26 27.98
C GLN A 498 16.99 31.78 27.92
N LEU A 499 18.24 31.47 27.55
CA LEU A 499 18.77 30.13 27.79
C LEU A 499 18.96 29.92 29.30
N LEU A 500 18.63 28.73 29.77
CA LEU A 500 18.97 28.28 31.10
C LEU A 500 20.50 28.21 31.22
N ARG A 501 21.10 29.22 31.86
CA ARG A 501 22.54 29.20 32.16
C ARG A 501 22.81 28.06 33.17
N ASN A 502 23.70 27.14 32.77
CA ASN A 502 24.49 26.31 33.68
C ASN A 502 25.24 27.19 34.69
#